data_AF-A0A7L6B644-F1
#
_entry.id   AF-A0A7L6B644-F1
#
_cell.length_a   1.000
_cell.length_b   1.000
_cell.length_c   1.000
_cell.angle_alpha   90.00
_cell.angle_beta   90.00
_cell.angle_gamma   90.00
#
_symmetry.space_group_name_H-M   'P 1'
#
loop_
_entity.id
_entity.type
_entity.pdbx_description
1 polymer ?
#
loop_
_entity_poly.entity_id
_entity_poly.type
_entity_poly.pdbx_seq_one_letter_code
_entity_poly.pdbx_strand_id
1 'polypeptide(L)'
;MRKRLRIVCGLALAGVLALPVAVLGVHVTHPRDEAGYLAHLKQYGDRQTDQPLRVLPPTADLVAEGDAACDWLRGQPYALWRHDARYGDLAVYERYLEQVGDRPPTWGTALPDLRSVTGGAWTYLCPADRELRQPRRNPFAPKPD
;
A
#
# COMPACT_ATOMS: atom_id res chain seq x y z
N MET A 1 32.09 -16.63 30.80
CA MET A 1 31.96 -15.70 29.65
C MET A 1 31.39 -16.32 28.37
N ARG A 2 31.90 -17.47 27.87
CA ARG A 2 31.46 -18.07 26.58
C ARG A 2 29.96 -18.39 26.43
N LYS A 3 29.27 -18.85 27.49
CA LYS A 3 27.82 -19.13 27.45
C LYS A 3 26.96 -17.87 27.27
N ARG A 4 27.28 -16.79 28.01
CA ARG A 4 26.57 -15.51 27.92
C ARG A 4 26.75 -14.87 26.53
N LEU A 5 27.96 -14.94 25.97
CA LEU A 5 28.23 -14.45 24.62
C LEU A 5 27.45 -15.22 23.54
N ARG A 6 27.33 -16.56 23.65
CA ARG A 6 26.52 -17.37 22.74
C ARG A 6 25.02 -17.06 22.83
N ILE A 7 24.51 -16.83 24.03
CA ILE A 7 23.11 -16.44 24.24
C ILE A 7 22.84 -15.07 23.62
N VAL A 8 23.74 -14.09 23.83
CA VAL A 8 23.62 -12.74 23.25
C VAL A 8 23.70 -12.79 21.72
N CYS A 9 24.65 -13.54 21.15
CA CYS A 9 24.73 -13.73 19.70
C CYS A 9 23.50 -14.45 19.14
N GLY A 10 22.98 -15.45 19.85
CA GLY A 10 21.75 -16.16 19.46
C GLY A 10 20.52 -15.25 19.48
N LEU A 11 20.36 -14.42 20.51
CA LEU A 11 19.30 -13.42 20.61
C LEU A 11 19.43 -12.34 19.54
N ALA A 12 20.66 -11.88 19.26
CA ALA A 12 20.92 -10.93 18.19
C ALA A 12 20.56 -11.52 16.82
N LEU A 13 20.95 -12.79 16.55
CA LEU A 13 20.58 -13.47 15.32
C LEU A 13 19.06 -13.65 15.19
N ALA A 14 18.40 -14.08 16.26
CA ALA A 14 16.95 -14.26 16.29
C ALA A 14 16.21 -12.93 16.08
N GLY A 15 16.68 -11.84 16.71
CA GLY A 15 16.12 -10.50 16.52
C GLY A 15 16.31 -9.97 15.11
N VAL A 16 17.47 -10.20 14.49
CA VAL A 16 17.74 -9.81 13.09
C VAL A 16 16.87 -10.60 12.11
N LEU A 17 16.63 -11.89 12.37
CA LEU A 17 15.80 -12.74 11.50
C LEU A 17 14.29 -12.53 11.70
N ALA A 18 13.85 -12.05 12.86
CA ALA A 18 12.43 -11.79 13.13
C ALA A 18 11.84 -10.69 12.21
N LEU A 19 12.62 -9.67 11.88
CA LEU A 19 12.21 -8.56 11.01
C LEU A 19 11.88 -9.00 9.57
N PRO A 20 12.79 -9.71 8.85
CA PRO A 20 12.51 -10.25 7.53
C PRO A 20 11.29 -11.19 7.51
N VAL A 21 11.15 -12.05 8.52
CA VAL A 21 10.03 -13.01 8.61
C VAL A 21 8.70 -12.29 8.78
N ALA A 22 8.64 -11.25 9.62
CA ALA A 22 7.44 -10.45 9.79
C ALA A 22 7.04 -9.73 8.49
N VAL A 23 7.99 -9.12 7.78
CA VAL A 23 7.75 -8.46 6.50
C VAL A 23 7.25 -9.45 5.45
N LEU A 24 7.90 -10.61 5.32
CA LEU A 24 7.47 -11.70 4.43
C LEU A 24 6.05 -12.19 4.76
N GLY A 25 5.73 -12.33 6.05
CA GLY A 25 4.39 -12.72 6.49
C GLY A 25 3.29 -11.74 6.06
N VAL A 26 3.58 -10.43 6.04
CA VAL A 26 2.63 -9.43 5.57
C VAL A 26 2.38 -9.57 4.07
N HIS A 27 3.41 -9.80 3.26
CA HIS A 27 3.26 -10.00 1.81
C HIS A 27 2.47 -11.27 1.46
N VAL A 28 2.61 -12.35 2.24
CA VAL A 28 1.82 -13.58 2.03
C VAL A 28 0.35 -13.38 2.38
N THR A 29 0.05 -12.61 3.43
CA THR A 29 -1.33 -12.38 3.91
C THR A 29 -2.07 -11.28 3.16
N HIS A 30 -1.36 -10.47 2.37
CA HIS A 30 -1.90 -9.38 1.58
C HIS A 30 -1.41 -9.50 0.13
N PRO A 31 -1.93 -10.50 -0.63
CA PRO A 31 -1.54 -10.70 -2.01
C PRO A 31 -2.02 -9.55 -2.89
N ARG A 32 -1.30 -9.33 -3.99
CA ARG A 32 -1.73 -8.48 -5.09
C ARG A 32 -2.98 -9.08 -5.75
N ASP A 33 -3.98 -8.25 -6.01
CA ASP A 33 -5.24 -8.60 -6.67
C ASP A 33 -5.56 -7.58 -7.79
N GLU A 34 -5.09 -7.87 -9.00
CA GLU A 34 -5.35 -7.02 -10.17
C GLU A 34 -6.82 -7.06 -10.61
N ALA A 35 -7.49 -8.20 -10.47
CA ALA A 35 -8.90 -8.33 -10.84
C ALA A 35 -9.79 -7.49 -9.91
N GLY A 36 -9.55 -7.56 -8.60
CA GLY A 36 -10.22 -6.72 -7.61
C GLY A 36 -9.94 -5.24 -7.81
N TYR A 37 -8.71 -4.88 -8.19
CA TYR A 37 -8.36 -3.51 -8.56
C TYR A 37 -9.21 -2.98 -9.73
N LEU A 38 -9.27 -3.72 -10.84
CA LEU A 38 -10.04 -3.29 -12.01
C LEU A 38 -11.54 -3.27 -11.74
N ALA A 39 -12.05 -4.24 -10.98
CA ALA A 39 -13.45 -4.26 -10.53
C ALA A 39 -13.77 -3.06 -9.64
N HIS A 40 -12.87 -2.69 -8.73
CA HIS A 40 -13.00 -1.50 -7.89
C HIS A 40 -13.05 -0.23 -8.73
N LEU A 41 -12.14 -0.06 -9.70
CA LEU A 41 -12.17 1.10 -10.60
C LEU A 41 -13.41 1.13 -11.48
N LYS A 42 -13.89 -0.03 -11.92
CA LYS A 42 -15.14 -0.13 -12.67
C LYS A 42 -16.32 0.39 -11.84
N GLN A 43 -16.36 0.06 -10.55
CA GLN A 43 -17.47 0.37 -9.67
C GLN A 43 -17.40 1.78 -9.10
N TYR A 44 -16.21 2.26 -8.76
CA TYR A 44 -15.98 3.49 -7.97
C TYR A 44 -15.03 4.49 -8.65
N GLY A 45 -14.74 4.28 -9.93
CA GLY A 45 -13.87 5.16 -10.70
C GLY A 45 -14.45 6.57 -10.94
N ASP A 46 -15.77 6.72 -10.84
CA ASP A 46 -16.46 8.01 -10.81
C ASP A 46 -16.85 8.38 -9.36
N ARG A 47 -16.06 9.23 -8.71
CA ARG A 47 -16.32 9.68 -7.34
C ARG A 47 -17.36 10.80 -7.24
N GLN A 48 -17.75 11.40 -8.37
CA GLN A 48 -18.73 12.49 -8.37
C GLN A 48 -20.16 11.96 -8.39
N THR A 49 -20.38 10.90 -9.15
CA THR A 49 -21.72 10.32 -9.34
C THR A 49 -21.90 8.98 -8.63
N ASP A 50 -20.82 8.37 -8.16
CA ASP A 50 -20.78 7.00 -7.61
C ASP A 50 -21.39 5.95 -8.57
N GLN A 51 -21.52 6.28 -9.85
CA GLN A 51 -22.02 5.35 -10.86
C GLN A 51 -20.87 4.48 -11.41
N PRO A 52 -21.12 3.20 -11.68
CA PRO A 52 -20.14 2.36 -12.34
C PRO A 52 -19.76 2.92 -13.72
N LEU A 53 -18.45 2.95 -13.99
CA LEU A 53 -17.93 3.37 -15.28
C LEU A 53 -18.36 2.38 -16.37
N ARG A 54 -18.95 2.88 -17.46
CA ARG A 54 -19.38 2.03 -18.59
C ARG A 54 -18.21 1.39 -19.33
N VAL A 55 -17.10 2.10 -19.43
CA VAL A 55 -15.86 1.66 -20.10
C VAL A 55 -14.69 2.06 -19.20
N LEU A 56 -13.72 1.17 -19.05
CA LEU A 56 -12.45 1.49 -18.42
C LEU A 56 -11.44 1.86 -19.50
N PRO A 57 -10.48 2.74 -19.21
CA PRO A 57 -9.26 2.88 -20.02
C PRO A 57 -8.53 1.54 -20.22
N PRO A 58 -7.56 1.47 -21.13
CA PRO A 58 -6.76 0.27 -21.32
C PRO A 58 -6.20 -0.25 -20.00
N THR A 59 -6.39 -1.53 -19.73
CA THR A 59 -5.97 -2.16 -18.48
C THR A 59 -4.48 -1.94 -18.19
N ALA A 60 -3.63 -2.02 -19.22
CA ALA A 60 -2.19 -1.80 -19.06
C ALA A 60 -1.86 -0.40 -18.53
N ASP A 61 -2.59 0.63 -18.96
CA ASP A 61 -2.37 2.00 -18.50
C ASP A 61 -2.82 2.19 -17.05
N LEU A 62 -3.98 1.62 -16.68
CA LEU A 62 -4.48 1.64 -15.31
C LEU A 62 -3.52 0.92 -14.35
N VAL A 63 -3.08 -0.28 -14.73
CA VAL A 63 -2.18 -1.09 -13.91
C VAL A 63 -0.81 -0.40 -13.79
N ALA A 64 -0.27 0.15 -14.87
CA ALA A 64 1.01 0.88 -14.82
C ALA A 64 0.94 2.12 -13.92
N GLU A 65 -0.15 2.88 -13.97
CA GLU A 65 -0.36 4.04 -13.10
C GLU A 65 -0.55 3.61 -11.63
N GLY A 66 -1.26 2.51 -11.39
CA GLY A 66 -1.37 1.89 -10.07
C GLY A 66 -0.02 1.38 -9.53
N ASP A 67 0.80 0.78 -10.38
CA ASP A 67 2.14 0.29 -10.02
C ASP A 67 3.08 1.45 -9.67
N ALA A 68 3.02 2.57 -10.39
CA ALA A 68 3.75 3.79 -10.04
C ALA A 68 3.37 4.31 -8.65
N ALA A 69 2.08 4.26 -8.30
CA ALA A 69 1.60 4.63 -6.96
C ALA A 69 2.12 3.65 -5.88
N CYS A 70 2.18 2.36 -6.20
CA CYS A 70 2.73 1.34 -5.30
C CYS A 70 4.25 1.48 -5.11
N ASP A 71 5.00 1.81 -6.17
CA ASP A 71 6.44 2.03 -6.10
C ASP A 71 6.79 3.25 -5.25
N TRP A 72 6.02 4.33 -5.38
CA TRP A 72 6.17 5.49 -4.52
C TRP A 72 5.92 5.15 -3.05
N LEU A 73 4.84 4.40 -2.77
CA LEU A 73 4.50 3.95 -1.42
C LEU A 73 5.60 3.07 -0.83
N ARG A 74 6.21 2.20 -1.65
CA ARG A 74 7.32 1.33 -1.24
C ARG A 74 8.53 2.13 -0.76
N GLY A 75 8.77 3.29 -1.38
CA GLY A 75 9.83 4.23 -1.00
C GLY A 75 9.56 5.02 0.29
N GLN A 76 8.34 4.97 0.83
CA GLN A 76 8.03 5.63 2.10
C GLN A 76 8.57 4.82 3.30
N PRO A 77 8.97 5.50 4.38
CA PRO A 77 9.47 4.82 5.57
C PRO A 77 8.39 3.95 6.20
N TYR A 78 8.80 2.79 6.75
CA TYR A 78 7.91 1.96 7.56
C TYR A 78 7.35 2.76 8.75
N ALA A 79 6.07 2.55 9.02
CA ALA A 79 5.32 3.33 9.99
C ALA A 79 4.45 2.52 10.95
N LEU A 80 4.53 1.19 10.92
CA LEU A 80 3.79 0.28 11.83
C LEU A 80 3.79 0.71 13.30
N TRP A 81 4.96 1.16 13.79
CA TRP A 81 5.18 1.60 15.18
C TRP A 81 5.15 3.12 15.37
N ARG A 82 4.87 3.89 14.31
CA ARG A 82 4.82 5.35 14.36
C ARG A 82 3.38 5.77 14.63
N HIS A 83 3.17 6.81 15.43
CA HIS A 83 1.84 7.29 15.79
C HIS A 83 1.60 8.75 15.39
N ASP A 84 2.60 9.44 14.85
CA ASP A 84 2.42 10.82 14.40
C ASP A 84 1.46 10.89 13.21
N ALA A 85 0.60 11.91 13.20
CA ALA A 85 -0.43 12.10 12.17
C ALA A 85 0.14 12.14 10.73
N ARG A 86 1.39 12.60 10.56
CA ARG A 86 2.10 12.65 9.27
C ARG A 86 2.32 11.28 8.61
N TYR A 87 2.22 10.20 9.37
CA TYR A 87 2.31 8.83 8.85
C TYR A 87 0.93 8.19 8.64
N GLY A 88 -0.15 8.86 9.04
CA GLY A 88 -1.51 8.36 8.81
C GLY A 88 -1.84 8.24 7.31
N ASP A 89 -2.76 7.33 6.99
CA ASP A 89 -3.10 6.98 5.61
C ASP A 89 -3.47 8.20 4.77
N LEU A 90 -4.32 9.08 5.30
CA LEU A 90 -4.75 10.30 4.62
C LEU A 90 -3.57 11.23 4.31
N ALA A 91 -2.65 11.44 5.26
CA ALA A 91 -1.48 12.31 5.06
C ALA A 91 -0.48 11.71 4.06
N VAL A 92 -0.35 10.38 4.01
CA VAL A 92 0.48 9.69 3.00
C VAL A 92 -0.17 9.82 1.63
N TYR A 93 -1.49 9.63 1.56
CA TYR A 93 -2.30 9.77 0.35
C TYR A 93 -2.23 11.17 -0.24
N GLU A 94 -2.43 12.21 0.58
CA GLU A 94 -2.36 13.60 0.15
C GLU A 94 -0.98 13.97 -0.39
N ARG A 95 0.11 13.54 0.26
CA ARG A 95 1.48 13.77 -0.24
C ARG A 95 1.74 13.11 -1.60
N TYR A 96 1.20 11.91 -1.85
CA TYR A 96 1.31 11.30 -3.16
C TYR A 96 0.58 12.14 -4.21
N LEU A 97 -0.64 12.59 -3.89
CA LEU A 97 -1.45 13.42 -4.78
C LEU A 97 -0.81 14.78 -5.06
N GLU A 98 -0.19 15.41 -4.05
CA GLU A 98 0.60 16.63 -4.22
C GLU A 98 1.81 16.39 -5.15
N GLN A 99 2.47 15.23 -5.04
CA GLN A 99 3.60 14.88 -5.90
C GLN A 99 3.19 14.67 -7.36
N VAL A 100 2.11 13.93 -7.62
CA VAL A 100 1.63 13.75 -9.01
C VAL A 100 1.00 15.03 -9.55
N GLY A 101 0.54 15.93 -8.67
CA GLY A 101 -0.03 17.22 -9.00
C GLY A 101 -1.30 17.10 -9.85
N ASP A 102 -1.57 18.16 -10.63
CA ASP A 102 -2.68 18.21 -11.57
C ASP A 102 -2.35 17.59 -12.94
N ARG A 103 -1.35 16.69 -12.99
CA ARG A 103 -1.02 16.04 -14.27
C ARG A 103 -2.19 15.19 -14.74
N PRO A 104 -2.52 15.19 -16.04
CA PRO A 104 -3.48 14.24 -16.55
C PRO A 104 -2.92 12.81 -16.48
N PRO A 105 -3.76 11.79 -16.23
CA PRO A 105 -3.35 10.41 -16.43
C PRO A 105 -3.07 10.14 -17.91
N THR A 106 -2.41 9.01 -18.20
CA THR A 106 -2.02 8.63 -19.57
C THR A 106 -3.21 8.46 -20.52
N TRP A 107 -4.39 8.17 -19.99
CA TRP A 107 -5.66 8.10 -20.74
C TRP A 107 -6.41 9.44 -20.87
N GLY A 108 -5.75 10.58 -20.57
CA GLY A 108 -6.29 11.92 -20.77
C GLY A 108 -7.17 12.40 -19.61
N THR A 109 -8.26 13.11 -19.90
CA THR A 109 -9.17 13.65 -18.86
C THR A 109 -10.32 12.69 -18.52
N ALA A 110 -10.25 11.44 -19.00
CA ALA A 110 -11.29 10.44 -18.75
C ALA A 110 -11.15 9.83 -17.34
N LEU A 111 -12.27 9.35 -16.80
CA LEU A 111 -12.31 8.58 -15.56
C LEU A 111 -11.73 7.17 -15.77
N PRO A 112 -11.21 6.51 -14.72
CA PRO A 112 -11.10 6.99 -13.34
C PRO A 112 -10.05 8.09 -13.18
N ASP A 113 -10.23 8.96 -12.17
CA ASP A 113 -9.22 9.94 -11.82
C ASP A 113 -8.02 9.30 -11.08
N LEU A 114 -6.92 10.04 -10.99
CA LEU A 114 -5.71 9.59 -10.29
C LEU A 114 -5.96 9.27 -8.81
N ARG A 115 -6.96 9.91 -8.19
CA ARG A 115 -7.32 9.68 -6.78
C ARG A 115 -7.90 8.29 -6.59
N SER A 116 -8.87 7.89 -7.43
CA SER A 116 -9.45 6.56 -7.45
C SER A 116 -8.41 5.49 -7.81
N VAL A 117 -7.57 5.77 -8.81
CA VAL A 117 -6.49 4.86 -9.20
C VAL A 117 -5.51 4.60 -8.06
N THR A 118 -5.07 5.66 -7.37
CA THR A 118 -4.17 5.54 -6.21
C THR A 118 -4.82 4.75 -5.08
N GLY A 119 -6.05 5.10 -4.70
CA GLY A 119 -6.76 4.44 -3.61
C GLY A 119 -7.01 2.96 -3.89
N GLY A 120 -7.39 2.63 -5.12
CA GLY A 120 -7.52 1.25 -5.59
C GLY A 120 -6.19 0.51 -5.56
N ALA A 121 -5.12 1.12 -6.07
CA ALA A 121 -3.80 0.48 -6.14
C ALA A 121 -3.27 0.11 -4.75
N TRP A 122 -3.36 1.01 -3.78
CA TRP A 122 -2.91 0.73 -2.42
C TRP A 122 -3.79 -0.30 -1.69
N THR A 123 -5.04 -0.46 -2.11
CA THR A 123 -5.97 -1.45 -1.54
C THR A 123 -5.80 -2.83 -2.15
N TYR A 124 -5.55 -2.92 -3.45
CA TYR A 124 -5.62 -4.19 -4.19
C TYR A 124 -4.28 -4.58 -4.82
N LEU A 125 -3.50 -3.62 -5.34
CA LEU A 125 -2.24 -3.92 -6.03
C LEU A 125 -1.05 -4.08 -5.09
N CYS A 126 -0.99 -3.30 -4.01
CA CYS A 126 0.09 -3.36 -3.01
C CYS A 126 -0.41 -3.24 -1.55
N PRO A 127 -1.39 -4.06 -1.13
CA PRO A 127 -1.95 -4.01 0.22
C PRO A 127 -0.91 -4.30 1.31
N ALA A 128 0.06 -5.17 1.02
CA ALA A 128 1.17 -5.44 1.93
C ALA A 128 2.03 -4.19 2.16
N ASP A 129 2.33 -3.45 1.09
CA ASP A 129 3.15 -2.25 1.23
C ASP A 129 2.40 -1.19 2.04
N ARG A 130 1.11 -0.99 1.76
CA ARG A 130 0.24 -0.10 2.55
C ARG A 130 0.24 -0.47 4.03
N GLU A 131 0.07 -1.74 4.35
CA GLU A 131 0.07 -2.23 5.73
C GLU A 131 1.35 -1.87 6.49
N LEU A 132 2.52 -2.08 5.88
CA LEU A 132 3.81 -1.79 6.50
C LEU A 132 4.08 -0.28 6.70
N ARG A 133 3.41 0.59 5.93
CA ARG A 133 3.58 2.06 5.96
C ARG A 133 2.44 2.78 6.67
N GLN A 134 1.51 2.04 7.29
CA GLN A 134 0.47 2.62 8.12
C GLN A 134 0.73 2.41 9.61
N PRO A 135 0.47 3.44 10.44
CA PRO A 135 0.35 3.31 11.88
C PRO A 135 -0.67 2.24 12.26
N ARG A 136 -0.26 1.25 13.04
CA ARG A 136 -1.18 0.28 13.65
C ARG A 136 -1.20 0.51 15.15
N ARG A 137 -2.40 0.54 15.74
CA ARG A 137 -2.57 0.59 17.20
C ARG A 137 -2.00 -0.67 17.87
N ASN A 138 -2.10 -1.82 17.19
CA ASN A 138 -1.48 -3.10 17.54
C ASN A 138 -0.87 -3.75 16.28
N PRO A 139 0.39 -3.46 15.93
CA PRO A 139 1.02 -3.94 14.69
C PRO A 139 1.25 -5.46 14.63
N PHE A 140 1.12 -6.17 15.75
CA PHE A 140 1.35 -7.62 15.86
C PHE A 140 0.11 -8.40 16.32
N ALA A 141 -1.05 -7.75 16.43
CA ALA A 141 -2.28 -8.46 16.80
C ALA A 141 -2.77 -9.29 15.61
N PRO A 142 -3.19 -10.56 15.83
CA PRO A 142 -3.89 -11.32 14.79
C PRO A 142 -5.17 -10.59 14.37
N LYS A 143 -5.64 -10.82 13.14
CA LYS A 143 -6.92 -10.25 12.67
C LYS A 143 -8.03 -10.63 13.68
N PRO A 144 -8.94 -9.70 14.02
CA PRO A 144 -10.14 -10.05 14.75
C PRO A 144 -10.97 -11.03 13.91
N ASP A 145 -11.52 -12.04 14.59
CA ASP A 145 -12.38 -13.09 14.01
C ASP A 145 -13.62 -12.53 13.30
#